data_AF-A0A371RL88-F1
#
_entry.id   AF-A0A371RL88-F1
#
_cell.length_a   1.000
_cell.length_b   1.000
_cell.length_c   1.000
_cell.angle_alpha   90.00
_cell.angle_beta   90.00
_cell.angle_gamma   90.00
#
_symmetry.space_group_name_H-M   'P 1'
#
loop_
_entity.id
_entity.type
_entity.pdbx_description
1 polymer ?
#
loop_
_entity_poly.entity_id
_entity_poly.type
_entity_poly.pdbx_seq_one_letter_code
_entity_poly.pdbx_strand_id
1 'polypeptide(L)' 'MAVGWQQLLIVLVIVLVLFGGRGRISSIMGDMAKGIRSFKKGLNDDEDEKGAKGDANIAHETPPTSPASESSEKTKA' A
#
# COMPACT_ATOMS: atom_id res chain seq x y z
N MET A 1 25.31 0.31 -28.29
CA MET A 1 24.38 -0.70 -27.73
C MET A 1 23.74 -0.09 -26.49
N ALA A 2 22.63 0.64 -26.65
CA ALA A 2 21.97 1.28 -25.52
C ALA A 2 21.32 0.20 -24.65
N VAL A 3 21.51 0.30 -23.34
CA VAL A 3 20.80 -0.52 -22.37
C VAL A 3 19.32 -0.16 -22.51
N GLY A 4 18.56 -1.06 -23.14
CA GLY A 4 17.16 -0.84 -23.43
C GLY A 4 16.29 -0.99 -22.20
N TRP A 5 15.03 -0.56 -22.31
CA TRP A 5 14.03 -0.71 -21.25
C TRP A 5 13.81 -2.18 -20.84
N GLN A 6 14.13 -3.13 -21.73
CA GLN A 6 14.09 -4.57 -21.46
C GLN A 6 15.09 -4.98 -20.37
N GLN A 7 16.30 -4.42 -20.34
CA GLN A 7 17.30 -4.72 -19.32
C GLN A 7 16.85 -4.21 -17.95
N LEU A 8 16.21 -3.03 -17.89
CA LEU A 8 15.63 -2.52 -16.65
C LEU A 8 14.49 -3.42 -16.14
N LEU A 9 13.64 -3.94 -17.03
CA LEU A 9 12.61 -4.91 -16.64
C LEU A 9 13.20 -6.20 -16.07
N ILE A 10 14.28 -6.73 -16.68
CA ILE A 10 14.96 -7.94 -16.19
C ILE A 10 15.53 -7.70 -14.79
N VAL A 11 16.19 -6.56 -14.57
CA VAL A 11 16.73 -6.19 -13.25
C VAL A 11 15.62 -6.02 -12.21
N LEU A 12 14.50 -5.39 -12.58
CA LEU A 12 13.34 -5.21 -11.70
C LEU A 12 12.78 -6.55 -11.22
N VAL A 13 12.67 -7.55 -12.11
CA VAL A 13 12.18 -8.89 -11.75
C VAL A 13 13.13 -9.56 -10.75
N ILE A 14 14.45 -9.45 -10.93
CA ILE A 14 15.44 -10.01 -9.99
C ILE A 14 15.28 -9.38 -8.61
N VAL A 15 15.15 -8.06 -8.53
CA VAL A 15 14.94 -7.34 -7.27
C VAL A 15 13.63 -7.76 -6.60
N LEU A 16 12.55 -7.92 -7.37
CA LEU A 16 11.27 -8.41 -6.84
C LEU A 16 11.34 -9.85 -6.34
N VAL A 17 12.14 -10.73 -6.94
CA VAL A 17 12.30 -12.11 -6.44
C VAL A 17 13.12 -12.13 -5.15
N LEU A 18 14.20 -11.32 -5.07
CA LEU A 18 15.06 -11.25 -3.89
C LEU A 18 14.38 -10.57 -2.70
N PHE A 19 13.62 -9.52 -2.96
CA PHE A 19 13.04 -8.66 -1.92
C PHE A 19 11.52 -8.80 -1.78
N GLY A 20 10.81 -9.37 -2.76
CA GLY A 20 9.34 -9.51 -2.75
C GLY A 20 8.79 -10.59 -1.81
N GLY A 21 9.66 -11.26 -1.04
CA GLY A 21 9.26 -12.14 0.05
C GLY A 21 8.78 -11.39 1.31
N ARG A 22 7.91 -12.05 2.09
CA ARG A 22 7.52 -11.74 3.48
C ARG A 22 7.23 -10.27 3.81
N GLY A 23 6.61 -9.54 2.88
CA GLY A 23 5.93 -8.27 3.16
C GLY A 23 6.82 -7.07 3.51
N ARG A 24 8.16 -7.22 3.50
CA ARG A 24 9.11 -6.13 3.81
C ARG A 24 8.96 -4.92 2.88
N ILE A 25 8.67 -5.16 1.60
CA ILE A 25 8.43 -4.09 0.62
C ILE A 25 7.16 -3.30 0.96
N SER A 26 6.10 -3.94 1.47
CA SER A 26 4.81 -3.28 1.66
C SER A 26 4.89 -2.17 2.72
N SER A 27 5.57 -2.43 3.85
CA SER A 27 5.76 -1.42 4.89
C SER A 27 6.68 -0.28 4.42
N ILE A 28 7.79 -0.58 3.76
CA ILE A 28 8.75 0.43 3.28
C ILE A 28 8.14 1.28 2.15
N MET A 29 7.42 0.64 1.22
CA MET A 29 6.72 1.32 0.13
C MET A 29 5.56 2.17 0.67
N GLY A 30 4.89 1.75 1.75
CA GLY A 30 3.84 2.51 2.42
C GLY A 30 4.36 3.82 3.04
N ASP A 31 5.47 3.76 3.78
CA ASP A 31 6.12 4.96 4.35
C ASP A 31 6.69 5.87 3.26
N MET A 32 7.31 5.29 2.23
CA MET A 32 7.82 6.05 1.09
C MET A 32 6.70 6.72 0.29
N ALA A 33 5.56 6.04 0.09
CA ALA A 33 4.40 6.58 -0.61
C ALA A 33 3.76 7.75 0.15
N LYS A 34 3.70 7.69 1.49
CA LYS A 34 3.26 8.82 2.32
C LYS A 34 4.19 10.02 2.17
N GLY A 35 5.51 9.81 2.20
CA GLY A 35 6.50 10.87 2.00
C GLY A 35 6.37 11.56 0.63
N ILE A 36 6.26 10.77 -0.44
CA ILE A 36 6.09 11.29 -1.81
C ILE A 36 4.75 12.00 -1.97
N ARG A 37 3.66 11.49 -1.35
CA ARG A 37 2.33 12.11 -1.43
C ARG A 37 2.25 13.42 -0.69
N SER A 38 2.92 13.55 0.46
CA SER A 38 3.05 14.82 1.18
C SER A 38 3.94 15.82 0.45
N PHE A 39 5.03 15.35 -0.19
CA PHE A 39 5.88 16.21 -1.02
C PHE A 39 5.13 16.75 -2.24
N LYS A 40 4.38 15.88 -2.93
CA LYS A 40 3.55 16.29 -4.06
C LYS A 40 2.41 17.20 -3.63
N LYS A 41 1.76 16.90 -2.49
CA LYS A 41 0.72 17.77 -1.93
C LYS A 41 1.28 19.14 -1.57
N GLY A 42 2.46 19.24 -0.95
CA GLY A 42 3.13 20.51 -0.68
C GLY A 42 3.41 21.31 -1.95
N LEU A 43 3.94 20.66 -3.01
CA LEU A 43 4.16 21.31 -4.31
C LEU A 43 2.86 21.77 -5.01
N ASN A 44 1.74 21.07 -4.81
CA ASN A 44 0.45 21.42 -5.42
C ASN A 44 -0.36 22.41 -4.55
N ASP A 45 -0.08 22.50 -3.25
CA ASP A 45 -0.71 23.48 -2.34
C ASP A 45 -0.22 24.91 -2.66
N ASP A 46 1.00 25.03 -3.20
CA ASP A 46 1.51 26.27 -3.78
C ASP A 46 0.80 26.67 -5.10
N GLU A 47 0.09 25.75 -5.78
CA GLU A 47 -0.53 25.97 -7.10
C GLU A 47 -2.08 25.97 -7.09
N ASP A 48 -2.74 25.23 -6.18
CA ASP A 48 -4.20 25.06 -6.18
C ASP A 48 -4.77 24.88 -4.75
N GLU A 49 -5.11 25.99 -4.10
CA GLU A 49 -5.95 26.00 -2.89
C GLU A 49 -7.40 25.55 -3.24
N LYS A 50 -7.63 24.24 -3.47
CA LYS A 50 -8.89 23.50 -3.20
C LYS A 50 -8.85 22.10 -3.84
N GLY A 51 -8.45 21.09 -3.08
CA GLY A 51 -8.65 19.72 -3.53
C GLY A 51 -8.20 18.62 -2.59
N ALA A 52 -9.13 17.75 -2.23
CA ALA A 52 -8.91 16.43 -1.66
C ALA A 52 -8.51 16.37 -0.17
N LYS A 53 -9.57 16.38 0.64
CA LYS A 53 -9.82 15.32 1.64
C LYS A 53 -9.32 13.98 1.10
N GLY A 54 -8.51 13.28 1.89
CA GLY A 54 -7.87 12.03 1.50
C GLY A 54 -7.51 11.24 2.75
N ASP A 55 -8.50 11.06 3.61
CA ASP A 55 -8.54 9.95 4.55
C ASP A 55 -8.22 8.65 3.81
N ALA A 56 -7.11 8.02 4.19
CA ALA A 56 -6.96 6.59 4.05
C ALA A 56 -6.49 6.09 5.41
N ASN A 57 -7.50 5.87 6.26
CA ASN A 57 -7.52 4.90 7.32
C ASN A 57 -6.83 3.60 6.83
N ILE A 58 -5.52 3.48 7.08
CA ILE A 58 -4.86 2.18 7.09
C ILE A 58 -4.90 1.76 8.55
N ALA A 59 -6.06 1.22 8.94
CA ALA A 59 -6.22 0.48 10.18
C ALA A 59 -5.19 -0.66 10.21
N HIS A 60 -4.12 -0.44 10.97
CA HIS A 60 -3.45 -1.51 11.68
C HIS A 60 -3.79 -1.23 13.13
N GLU A 61 -4.71 -2.00 13.72
CA GLU A 61 -4.73 -2.46 15.12
C GLU A 61 -5.97 -3.38 15.29
N THR A 62 -5.82 -4.69 15.04
CA THR A 62 -6.44 -5.72 15.90
C THR A 62 -5.57 -7.00 15.90
N PRO A 63 -5.00 -7.40 17.05
CA PRO A 63 -4.36 -8.71 17.27
C PRO A 63 -5.41 -9.84 17.30
N PRO A 64 -5.00 -11.13 17.24
CA PRO A 64 -5.88 -12.22 16.81
C PRO A 64 -6.86 -12.62 17.92
N THR A 65 -8.16 -12.49 17.65
CA THR A 65 -9.19 -13.21 18.41
C THR A 65 -9.99 -14.04 17.44
N SER A 66 -9.60 -15.31 17.33
CA SER A 66 -10.55 -16.36 17.04
C SER A 66 -11.40 -16.57 18.29
N PRO A 67 -12.73 -16.51 18.17
CA PRO A 67 -13.58 -17.45 18.85
C PRO A 67 -14.38 -18.22 17.79
N ALA A 68 -14.28 -19.54 17.90
CA ALA A 68 -15.26 -20.45 17.35
C ALA A 68 -16.67 -20.16 17.91
N SER A 69 -17.69 -20.60 17.17
CA SER A 69 -19.13 -20.61 17.53
C SER A 69 -19.77 -19.21 17.49
N GLU A 70 -20.72 -18.90 16.62
CA GLU A 70 -22.08 -19.45 16.64
C GLU A 70 -22.75 -19.14 15.29
N SER A 71 -22.98 -20.19 14.49
CA SER A 71 -23.78 -20.14 13.27
C SER A 71 -25.02 -20.99 13.54
N SER A 72 -26.15 -20.35 13.84
CA SER A 72 -27.46 -20.74 13.32
C SER A 72 -28.55 -19.78 13.84
N GLU A 73 -28.80 -18.69 13.11
CA GLU A 73 -30.08 -17.99 13.18
C GLU A 73 -30.89 -18.39 11.95
N LYS A 74 -31.95 -19.19 12.13
CA LYS A 74 -33.11 -19.17 11.23
C LYS A 74 -34.36 -19.67 11.95
N THR A 75 -34.82 -18.88 12.91
CA THR A 75 -36.26 -18.72 13.14
C THR A 75 -36.81 -17.88 12.00
N LYS A 76 -37.59 -18.49 11.11
CA LYS A 76 -38.46 -17.77 10.19
C LYS A 76 -39.86 -18.36 10.31
N ALA A 77 -40.78 -17.48 10.70
CA ALA A 77 -42.23 -17.65 10.65
C ALA A 77 -42.74 -17.93 9.23
#